data_AF-A0A6M7VCJ5-F1
#
_entry.id   AF-A0A6M7VCJ5-F1
#
_cell.length_a   1.000
_cell.length_b   1.000
_cell.length_c   1.000
_cell.angle_alpha   90.00
_cell.angle_beta   90.00
_cell.angle_gamma   90.00
#
_symmetry.space_group_name_H-M   'P 1'
#
loop_
_entity.id
_entity.type
_entity.pdbx_description
1 polymer ?
#
loop_
_entity_poly.entity_id
_entity_poly.type
_entity_poly.pdbx_seq_one_letter_code
_entity_poly.pdbx_strand_id
1 'polypeptide(L)'
;MNMRPDDDVVIYTSRLANAPDCSLTSLREMAPRITEATSLLVPEGRLDVVAYSCTSGTAVMGYERVQELVHAGRPDVAFSTPLTASLAGLNRFSVRRVAVLTPYTDEVNYVIASNIEASGIEIAEFNSFNLSDNELMARITPDSIVRSALELDTSTADALFISCTAIRAVEVIEIIEAKIKKPVITAVQALFWQSLRLAGYNKPVPGYGSLLRLSQ
;
A
#
# COMPACT_ATOMS: atom_id res chain seq x y z
N MET A 1 -13.72 -7.73 4.93
CA MET A 1 -12.35 -7.20 5.04
C MET A 1 -11.97 -7.22 6.50
N ASN A 2 -10.96 -7.99 6.88
CA ASN A 2 -10.68 -8.29 8.29
C ASN A 2 -10.38 -7.03 9.13
N MET A 3 -9.85 -5.96 8.52
CA MET A 3 -9.51 -4.72 9.23
C MET A 3 -10.66 -3.74 9.47
N ARG A 4 -11.89 -3.97 8.96
CA ARG A 4 -13.01 -3.04 9.20
C ARG A 4 -13.30 -2.97 10.71
N PRO A 5 -13.24 -1.79 11.33
CA PRO A 5 -13.26 -1.70 12.79
C PRO A 5 -14.66 -1.87 13.40
N ASP A 6 -15.68 -1.24 12.81
CA ASP A 6 -17.06 -1.25 13.28
C ASP A 6 -18.02 -0.91 12.11
N ASP A 7 -19.29 -0.66 12.43
CA ASP A 7 -20.31 -0.35 11.44
C ASP A 7 -20.30 1.10 10.93
N ASP A 8 -19.49 1.98 11.54
CA ASP A 8 -19.33 3.38 11.09
C ASP A 8 -18.52 3.46 9.78
N VAL A 9 -17.80 2.38 9.40
CA VAL A 9 -16.91 2.34 8.24
C VAL A 9 -17.47 1.43 7.15
N VAL A 10 -18.03 1.99 6.08
CA VAL A 10 -18.50 1.24 4.91
C VAL A 10 -17.47 1.26 3.78
N ILE A 11 -17.24 0.11 3.15
CA ILE A 11 -16.26 -0.03 2.07
C ILE A 11 -16.95 -0.56 0.82
N TYR A 12 -16.80 0.17 -0.28
CA TYR A 12 -17.27 -0.20 -1.61
C TYR A 12 -16.07 -0.49 -2.51
N THR A 13 -16.19 -1.48 -3.37
CA THR A 13 -15.11 -1.87 -4.28
C THR A 13 -15.61 -1.92 -5.70
N SER A 14 -14.85 -1.30 -6.60
CA SER A 14 -14.96 -1.46 -8.05
C SER A 14 -13.66 -2.07 -8.55
N ARG A 15 -13.71 -2.81 -9.66
CA ARG A 15 -12.53 -3.47 -10.23
C ARG A 15 -12.05 -2.71 -11.44
N LEU A 16 -10.73 -2.60 -11.54
CA LEU A 16 -10.03 -2.18 -12.73
C LEU A 16 -9.56 -3.43 -13.47
N ALA A 17 -9.83 -3.55 -14.76
CA ALA A 17 -9.23 -4.60 -15.56
C ALA A 17 -7.71 -4.38 -15.67
N ASN A 18 -6.93 -5.40 -15.34
CA ASN A 18 -5.47 -5.40 -15.38
C ASN A 18 -4.94 -6.59 -16.18
N ALA A 19 -3.71 -6.47 -16.70
CA ALA A 19 -2.99 -7.58 -17.32
C ALA A 19 -2.59 -8.64 -16.26
N PRO A 20 -2.33 -9.89 -16.68
CA PRO A 20 -1.86 -10.94 -15.77
C PRO A 20 -0.45 -10.67 -15.21
N ASP A 21 0.36 -9.89 -15.93
CA ASP A 21 1.70 -9.47 -15.50
C ASP A 21 1.70 -8.12 -14.76
N CYS A 22 2.78 -7.86 -14.03
CA CYS A 22 3.10 -6.60 -13.39
C CYS A 22 4.38 -6.03 -14.02
N SER A 23 4.26 -5.42 -15.20
CA SER A 23 5.34 -4.73 -15.92
C SER A 23 5.07 -3.23 -16.01
N LEU A 24 6.10 -2.43 -16.32
CA LEU A 24 5.90 -0.99 -16.50
C LEU A 24 4.88 -0.66 -17.59
N THR A 25 4.79 -1.50 -18.63
CA THR A 25 3.82 -1.34 -19.72
C THR A 25 2.40 -1.63 -19.25
N SER A 26 2.15 -2.82 -18.70
CA SER A 26 0.81 -3.19 -18.24
C SER A 26 0.29 -2.26 -17.15
N LEU A 27 1.17 -1.76 -16.28
CA LEU A 27 0.81 -0.80 -15.24
C LEU A 27 0.32 0.54 -15.80
N ARG A 28 0.86 1.00 -16.95
CA ARG A 28 0.41 2.25 -17.61
C ARG A 28 -0.90 2.06 -18.38
N GLU A 29 -1.13 0.88 -18.93
CA GLU A 29 -2.36 0.53 -19.68
C GLU A 29 -3.63 0.50 -18.80
N MET A 30 -3.44 0.50 -17.48
CA MET A 30 -4.52 0.66 -16.50
C MET A 30 -5.12 2.07 -16.50
N ALA A 31 -4.33 3.12 -16.82
CA ALA A 31 -4.71 4.52 -16.63
C ALA A 31 -6.07 4.89 -17.25
N PRO A 32 -6.37 4.53 -18.51
CA PRO A 32 -7.63 4.92 -19.16
C PRO A 32 -8.89 4.36 -18.47
N ARG A 33 -8.73 3.31 -17.65
CA ARG A 33 -9.85 2.59 -17.01
C ARG A 33 -10.17 3.13 -15.61
N ILE A 34 -9.29 3.95 -15.02
CA ILE A 34 -9.40 4.39 -13.62
C ILE A 34 -10.65 5.25 -13.41
N THR A 35 -10.92 6.17 -14.33
CA THR A 35 -12.10 7.05 -14.27
C THR A 35 -13.40 6.27 -14.28
N GLU A 36 -13.55 5.31 -15.20
CA GLU A 36 -14.74 4.45 -15.28
C GLU A 36 -14.89 3.59 -14.03
N ALA A 37 -13.83 2.93 -13.58
CA ALA A 37 -13.89 2.11 -12.36
C ALA A 37 -14.30 2.95 -11.14
N THR A 38 -13.83 4.21 -11.07
CA THR A 38 -14.14 5.14 -9.97
C THR A 38 -15.59 5.62 -10.01
N SER A 39 -16.15 5.90 -11.19
CA SER A 39 -17.54 6.38 -11.33
C SER A 39 -18.57 5.32 -10.90
N LEU A 40 -18.21 4.03 -10.97
CA LEU A 40 -19.05 2.91 -10.50
C LEU A 40 -19.17 2.82 -8.97
N LEU A 41 -18.30 3.49 -8.20
CA LEU A 41 -18.36 3.47 -6.74
C LEU A 41 -19.48 4.39 -6.25
N VAL A 42 -20.60 3.83 -5.77
CA VAL A 42 -21.74 4.57 -5.16
C VAL A 42 -22.24 5.74 -6.04
N PRO A 43 -22.66 5.53 -7.30
CA PRO A 43 -22.95 6.59 -8.30
C PRO A 43 -23.67 7.83 -7.75
N GLU A 44 -24.76 7.63 -7.03
CA GLU A 44 -25.63 8.70 -6.51
C GLU A 44 -25.40 9.06 -5.04
N GLY A 45 -24.41 8.43 -4.38
CA GLY A 45 -24.17 8.60 -2.96
C GLY A 45 -22.89 9.36 -2.64
N ARG A 46 -22.74 9.61 -1.34
CA ARG A 46 -21.53 10.22 -0.77
C ARG A 46 -20.44 9.16 -0.60
N LEU A 47 -19.22 9.54 -0.95
CA LEU A 47 -17.99 8.84 -0.58
C LEU A 47 -17.09 9.83 0.14
N ASP A 48 -16.56 9.44 1.30
CA ASP A 48 -15.62 10.29 2.03
C ASP A 48 -14.21 10.23 1.42
N VAL A 49 -13.81 9.04 0.94
CA VAL A 49 -12.47 8.78 0.40
C VAL A 49 -12.55 7.77 -0.75
N VAL A 50 -11.76 8.00 -1.80
CA VAL A 50 -11.43 6.98 -2.81
C VAL A 50 -9.99 6.53 -2.63
N ALA A 51 -9.80 5.21 -2.63
CA ALA A 51 -8.51 4.57 -2.49
C ALA A 51 -8.16 3.82 -3.78
N TYR A 52 -7.11 4.26 -4.48
CA TYR A 52 -6.60 3.52 -5.65
C TYR A 52 -5.64 2.41 -5.19
N SER A 53 -6.12 1.17 -5.11
CA SER A 53 -5.45 0.05 -4.45
C SER A 53 -4.33 -0.63 -5.28
N CYS A 54 -3.43 0.13 -5.90
CA CYS A 54 -2.26 -0.40 -6.60
C CYS A 54 -1.00 0.44 -6.31
N THR A 55 -0.03 -0.15 -5.60
CA THR A 55 1.23 0.51 -5.22
C THR A 55 2.11 0.79 -6.44
N SER A 56 2.42 -0.25 -7.22
CA SER A 56 3.25 -0.16 -8.43
C SER A 56 2.60 0.70 -9.50
N GLY A 57 1.27 0.60 -9.68
CA GLY A 57 0.53 1.47 -10.60
C GLY A 57 0.70 2.96 -10.26
N THR A 58 0.62 3.32 -8.98
CA THR A 58 0.87 4.71 -8.55
C THR A 58 2.32 5.11 -8.78
N ALA A 59 3.28 4.24 -8.44
CA ALA A 59 4.70 4.53 -8.60
C ALA A 59 5.09 4.79 -10.07
N VAL A 60 4.48 4.03 -11.00
CA VAL A 60 4.77 4.11 -12.45
C VAL A 60 4.01 5.23 -13.15
N MET A 61 2.75 5.48 -12.79
CA MET A 61 1.93 6.52 -13.42
C MET A 61 2.13 7.90 -12.81
N GLY A 62 2.59 7.98 -11.56
CA GLY A 62 2.66 9.21 -10.76
C GLY A 62 1.36 9.45 -9.98
N TYR A 63 1.49 10.01 -8.77
CA TYR A 63 0.35 10.25 -7.88
C TYR A 63 -0.65 11.23 -8.50
N GLU A 64 -0.15 12.34 -9.03
CA GLU A 64 -0.95 13.42 -9.61
C GLU A 64 -1.79 12.88 -10.76
N ARG A 65 -1.20 12.03 -11.62
CA ARG A 65 -1.92 11.44 -12.75
C ARG A 65 -3.05 10.52 -12.30
N VAL A 66 -2.80 9.68 -11.29
CA VAL A 66 -3.85 8.79 -10.75
C VAL A 66 -4.94 9.62 -10.07
N GLN A 67 -4.56 10.69 -9.34
CA GLN A 67 -5.50 11.59 -8.69
C GLN A 67 -6.41 12.27 -9.71
N GLU A 68 -5.87 12.82 -10.79
CA GLU A 68 -6.64 13.41 -11.89
C GLU A 68 -7.68 12.43 -12.44
N LEU A 69 -7.28 11.18 -12.69
CA LEU A 69 -8.16 10.15 -13.24
C LEU A 69 -9.26 9.73 -12.26
N VAL A 70 -8.95 9.65 -10.97
CA VAL A 70 -9.93 9.42 -9.90
C VAL A 70 -10.91 10.59 -9.82
N HIS A 71 -10.41 11.83 -9.82
CA HIS A 71 -11.24 13.04 -9.74
C HIS A 71 -12.11 13.25 -10.97
N ALA A 72 -11.70 12.78 -12.15
CA ALA A 72 -12.56 12.75 -13.33
C ALA A 72 -13.80 11.84 -13.14
N GLY A 73 -13.73 10.81 -12.29
CA GLY A 73 -14.87 9.94 -11.97
C GLY A 73 -15.60 10.35 -10.69
N ARG A 74 -14.89 10.98 -9.75
CA ARG A 74 -15.38 11.47 -8.46
C ARG A 74 -14.71 12.81 -8.10
N PRO A 75 -15.26 13.95 -8.56
CA PRO A 75 -14.69 15.26 -8.28
C PRO A 75 -14.55 15.52 -6.77
N ASP A 76 -13.44 16.17 -6.39
CA ASP A 76 -13.15 16.68 -5.04
C ASP A 76 -13.14 15.65 -3.90
N VAL A 77 -13.24 14.34 -4.19
CA VAL A 77 -13.17 13.30 -3.16
C VAL A 77 -11.76 13.23 -2.56
N ALA A 78 -11.67 13.01 -1.24
CA ALA A 78 -10.37 12.73 -0.64
C ALA A 78 -9.77 11.48 -1.27
N PHE A 79 -8.45 11.48 -1.46
CA PHE A 79 -7.78 10.47 -2.28
C PHE A 79 -6.53 9.92 -1.59
N SER A 80 -6.38 8.60 -1.63
CA SER A 80 -5.22 7.88 -1.08
C SER A 80 -4.74 6.77 -2.01
N THR A 81 -3.43 6.52 -1.98
CA THR A 81 -2.80 5.38 -2.66
C THR A 81 -1.94 4.60 -1.67
N PRO A 82 -1.69 3.30 -1.88
CA PRO A 82 -0.85 2.54 -0.97
C PRO A 82 0.55 3.11 -0.84
N LEU A 83 1.12 3.65 -1.94
CA LEU A 83 2.45 4.25 -1.91
C LEU A 83 2.47 5.48 -1.00
N THR A 84 1.63 6.47 -1.28
CA THR A 84 1.60 7.72 -0.50
C THR A 84 1.16 7.50 0.94
N ALA A 85 0.24 6.57 1.18
CA ALA A 85 -0.17 6.17 2.51
C ALA A 85 0.97 5.50 3.29
N SER A 86 1.77 4.65 2.63
CA SER A 86 2.92 4.00 3.26
C SER A 86 3.99 5.01 3.64
N LEU A 87 4.30 5.98 2.76
CA LEU A 87 5.22 7.07 3.07
C LEU A 87 4.71 7.93 4.24
N ALA A 88 3.42 8.26 4.27
CA ALA A 88 2.81 8.96 5.40
C ALA A 88 2.88 8.14 6.70
N GLY A 89 2.71 6.81 6.61
CA GLY A 89 2.85 5.89 7.74
C GLY A 89 4.28 5.85 8.27
N LEU A 90 5.29 5.73 7.40
CA LEU A 90 6.70 5.78 7.78
C LEU A 90 7.06 7.11 8.46
N ASN A 91 6.57 8.23 7.92
CA ASN A 91 6.76 9.56 8.52
C ASN A 91 6.16 9.66 9.93
N ARG A 92 5.04 8.97 10.20
CA ARG A 92 4.41 8.99 11.53
C ARG A 92 5.27 8.35 12.62
N PHE A 93 6.19 7.46 12.22
CA PHE A 93 7.20 6.84 13.07
C PHE A 93 8.57 7.54 13.00
N SER A 94 8.66 8.68 12.32
CA SER A 94 9.93 9.42 12.12
C SER A 94 11.03 8.56 11.50
N VAL A 95 10.66 7.62 10.61
CA VAL A 95 11.59 6.74 9.91
C VAL A 95 12.46 7.55 8.97
N ARG A 96 13.79 7.37 9.07
CA ARG A 96 14.76 7.95 8.13
C ARG A 96 15.34 6.90 7.19
N ARG A 97 15.50 5.67 7.68
CA ARG A 97 16.01 4.53 6.94
C ARG A 97 15.04 3.36 7.00
N VAL A 98 14.67 2.80 5.85
CA VAL A 98 13.69 1.72 5.75
C VAL A 98 14.28 0.49 5.06
N ALA A 99 13.97 -0.69 5.58
CA ALA A 99 14.18 -1.94 4.84
C ALA A 99 12.94 -2.21 3.98
N VAL A 100 13.09 -2.62 2.72
CA VAL A 100 11.98 -2.76 1.78
C VAL A 100 11.86 -4.19 1.27
N LEU A 101 10.69 -4.79 1.45
CA LEU A 101 10.32 -6.09 0.89
C LEU A 101 9.24 -5.90 -0.17
N THR A 102 9.46 -6.40 -1.38
CA THR A 102 8.48 -6.36 -2.46
C THR A 102 8.30 -7.74 -3.10
N PRO A 103 7.26 -7.94 -3.94
CA PRO A 103 7.18 -9.12 -4.78
C PRO A 103 7.64 -8.88 -6.22
N TYR A 104 8.01 -7.64 -6.59
CA TYR A 104 8.12 -7.22 -7.98
C TYR A 104 9.46 -7.56 -8.63
N THR A 105 9.49 -7.46 -9.95
CA THR A 105 10.73 -7.48 -10.73
C THR A 105 11.63 -6.28 -10.45
N ASP A 106 12.92 -6.40 -10.77
CA ASP A 106 13.91 -5.33 -10.58
C ASP A 106 13.53 -4.03 -11.27
N GLU A 107 12.93 -4.11 -12.47
CA GLU A 107 12.47 -2.94 -13.22
C GLU A 107 11.40 -2.13 -12.44
N VAL A 108 10.43 -2.81 -11.86
CA VAL A 108 9.39 -2.17 -11.05
C VAL A 108 9.97 -1.72 -9.70
N ASN A 109 10.88 -2.51 -9.12
CA ASN A 109 11.55 -2.17 -7.86
C ASN A 109 12.38 -0.89 -7.97
N TYR A 110 13.05 -0.64 -9.10
CA TYR A 110 13.78 0.60 -9.33
C TYR A 110 12.86 1.83 -9.21
N VAL A 111 11.65 1.74 -9.75
CA VAL A 111 10.65 2.81 -9.67
C VAL A 111 10.13 2.97 -8.24
N ILE A 112 9.87 1.86 -7.53
CA ILE A 112 9.46 1.89 -6.12
C ILE A 112 10.54 2.53 -5.25
N ALA A 113 11.80 2.11 -5.40
CA ALA A 113 12.93 2.64 -4.67
C ALA A 113 13.09 4.15 -4.91
N SER A 114 13.04 4.56 -6.18
CA SER A 114 13.12 5.97 -6.57
C SER A 114 12.02 6.83 -5.92
N ASN A 115 10.79 6.31 -5.81
CA ASN A 115 9.69 7.02 -5.14
C ASN A 115 9.90 7.15 -3.62
N ILE A 116 10.46 6.11 -2.98
CA ILE A 116 10.78 6.15 -1.54
C ILE A 116 11.90 7.15 -1.28
N GLU A 117 12.99 7.10 -2.05
CA GLU A 117 14.13 8.01 -1.90
C GLU A 117 13.77 9.46 -2.20
N ALA A 118 12.93 9.70 -3.21
CA ALA A 118 12.41 11.04 -3.52
C ALA A 118 11.58 11.65 -2.38
N SER A 119 11.05 10.83 -1.46
CA SER A 119 10.35 11.29 -0.26
C SER A 119 11.29 11.68 0.90
N GLY A 120 12.61 11.51 0.72
CA GLY A 120 13.63 11.79 1.73
C GLY A 120 13.90 10.64 2.69
N ILE A 121 13.41 9.43 2.39
CA ILE A 121 13.66 8.22 3.17
C ILE A 121 14.75 7.40 2.47
N GLU A 122 15.82 7.08 3.19
CA GLU A 122 16.91 6.24 2.71
C GLU A 122 16.50 4.75 2.76
N ILE A 123 16.94 3.96 1.77
CA ILE A 123 16.73 2.51 1.77
C ILE A 123 17.95 1.84 2.41
N ALA A 124 17.76 1.23 3.58
CA ALA A 124 18.83 0.54 4.31
C ALA A 124 19.14 -0.86 3.76
N GLU A 125 18.10 -1.55 3.28
CA GLU A 125 18.20 -2.87 2.67
C GLU A 125 16.98 -3.10 1.78
N PHE A 126 17.13 -3.87 0.70
CA PHE A 126 16.04 -4.13 -0.25
C PHE A 126 16.05 -5.60 -0.67
N ASN A 127 14.91 -6.27 -0.54
CA ASN A 127 14.75 -7.64 -1.03
C ASN A 127 13.42 -7.80 -1.77
N SER A 128 13.37 -8.78 -2.69
CA SER A 128 12.18 -9.07 -3.46
C SER A 128 11.98 -10.56 -3.71
N PHE A 129 10.72 -11.00 -3.79
CA PHE A 129 10.37 -12.32 -4.35
C PHE A 129 10.58 -12.41 -5.87
N ASN A 130 10.84 -11.29 -6.55
CA ASN A 130 11.19 -11.17 -7.96
C ASN A 130 10.22 -11.89 -8.91
N LEU A 131 8.93 -11.60 -8.77
CA LEU A 131 7.86 -12.16 -9.59
C LEU A 131 7.34 -11.11 -10.57
N SER A 132 6.96 -11.54 -11.77
CA SER A 132 6.22 -10.72 -12.74
C SER A 132 4.73 -11.08 -12.82
N ASP A 133 4.35 -12.28 -12.39
CA ASP A 133 2.98 -12.81 -12.49
C ASP A 133 2.16 -12.45 -11.25
N ASN A 134 1.02 -11.76 -11.45
CA ASN A 134 0.16 -11.30 -10.35
C ASN A 134 -0.48 -12.44 -9.55
N GLU A 135 -0.75 -13.59 -10.18
CA GLU A 135 -1.33 -14.76 -9.51
C GLU A 135 -0.29 -15.42 -8.60
N LEU A 136 0.96 -15.55 -9.07
CA LEU A 136 2.06 -16.04 -8.24
C LEU A 136 2.33 -15.11 -7.05
N MET A 137 2.28 -13.79 -7.25
CA MET A 137 2.38 -12.84 -6.13
C MET A 137 1.30 -13.07 -5.08
N ALA A 138 0.04 -13.26 -5.50
CA ALA A 138 -1.08 -13.51 -4.60
C ALA A 138 -0.96 -14.85 -3.83
N ARG A 139 -0.19 -15.79 -4.36
CA ARG A 139 0.09 -17.11 -3.74
C ARG A 139 1.26 -17.09 -2.75
N ILE A 140 2.02 -15.99 -2.64
CA ILE A 140 3.06 -15.84 -1.61
C ILE A 140 2.41 -16.09 -0.23
N THR A 141 3.00 -17.02 0.53
CA THR A 141 2.45 -17.43 1.82
C THR A 141 2.84 -16.46 2.94
N PRO A 142 1.98 -16.29 3.96
CA PRO A 142 2.32 -15.57 5.18
C PRO A 142 3.68 -15.97 5.78
N ASP A 143 3.98 -17.27 5.84
CA ASP A 143 5.26 -17.79 6.34
C ASP A 143 6.46 -17.34 5.51
N SER A 144 6.31 -17.28 4.18
CA SER A 144 7.36 -16.78 3.30
C SER A 144 7.61 -15.29 3.54
N ILE A 145 6.55 -14.51 3.75
CA ILE A 145 6.65 -13.07 4.09
C ILE A 145 7.37 -12.91 5.42
N VAL A 146 7.01 -13.67 6.45
CA VAL A 146 7.69 -13.63 7.77
C VAL A 146 9.16 -13.97 7.61
N ARG A 147 9.50 -15.08 6.96
CA ARG A 147 10.91 -15.48 6.79
C ARG A 147 11.71 -14.39 6.08
N SER A 148 11.24 -13.90 4.93
CA SER A 148 11.94 -12.88 4.16
C SER A 148 12.03 -11.55 4.92
N ALA A 149 11.02 -11.18 5.70
CA ALA A 149 11.05 -9.99 6.56
C ALA A 149 12.10 -10.09 7.67
N LEU A 150 12.29 -11.29 8.26
CA LEU A 150 13.31 -11.51 9.29
C LEU A 150 14.72 -11.56 8.71
N GLU A 151 14.89 -12.14 7.52
CA GLU A 151 16.17 -12.15 6.79
C GLU A 151 16.60 -10.74 6.35
N LEU A 152 15.61 -9.90 6.03
CA LEU A 152 15.78 -8.51 5.61
C LEU A 152 16.02 -7.55 6.79
N ASP A 153 15.74 -7.97 8.03
CA ASP A 153 15.89 -7.10 9.19
C ASP A 153 17.36 -6.74 9.43
N THR A 154 17.64 -5.44 9.51
CA THR A 154 19.00 -4.91 9.70
C THR A 154 19.01 -3.80 10.75
N SER A 155 20.08 -3.71 11.54
CA SER A 155 20.22 -2.68 12.59
C SER A 155 20.29 -1.25 12.04
N THR A 156 20.52 -1.08 10.74
CA THR A 156 20.53 0.23 10.06
C THR A 156 19.14 0.71 9.67
N ALA A 157 18.12 -0.14 9.63
CA ALA A 157 16.75 0.24 9.32
C ALA A 157 15.96 0.60 10.59
N ASP A 158 15.20 1.69 10.53
CA ASP A 158 14.30 2.13 11.60
C ASP A 158 12.94 1.41 11.53
N ALA A 159 12.54 0.96 10.35
CA ALA A 159 11.30 0.24 10.09
C ALA A 159 11.43 -0.70 8.87
N LEU A 160 10.46 -1.61 8.74
CA LEU A 160 10.29 -2.45 7.56
C LEU A 160 9.06 -2.01 6.76
N PHE A 161 9.22 -1.81 5.46
CA PHE A 161 8.13 -1.58 4.52
C PHE A 161 7.91 -2.80 3.64
N ILE A 162 6.72 -3.39 3.68
CA ILE A 162 6.30 -4.51 2.85
C ILE A 162 5.31 -3.99 1.79
N SER A 163 5.79 -3.88 0.56
CA SER A 163 5.05 -3.31 -0.56
C SER A 163 4.22 -4.34 -1.32
N CYS A 164 3.21 -3.85 -2.05
CA CYS A 164 2.19 -4.57 -2.82
C CYS A 164 0.86 -4.81 -2.10
N THR A 165 -0.22 -4.60 -2.84
CA THR A 165 -1.61 -4.85 -2.40
C THR A 165 -2.10 -6.27 -2.69
N ALA A 166 -1.36 -7.05 -3.48
CA ALA A 166 -1.68 -8.44 -3.80
C ALA A 166 -1.19 -9.45 -2.76
N ILE A 167 -0.23 -9.07 -1.90
CA ILE A 167 0.36 -9.97 -0.89
C ILE A 167 -0.35 -9.86 0.46
N ARG A 168 -0.48 -10.99 1.15
CA ARG A 168 -1.21 -11.11 2.44
C ARG A 168 -0.37 -10.69 3.66
N ALA A 169 0.37 -9.59 3.53
CA ALA A 169 1.28 -9.11 4.57
C ALA A 169 0.57 -8.66 5.85
N VAL A 170 -0.69 -8.24 5.74
CA VAL A 170 -1.52 -7.80 6.90
C VAL A 170 -1.67 -8.89 7.96
N GLU A 171 -1.68 -10.16 7.57
CA GLU A 171 -1.88 -11.30 8.48
C GLU A 171 -0.69 -11.52 9.42
N VAL A 172 0.49 -10.98 9.10
CA VAL A 172 1.75 -11.29 9.78
C VAL A 172 2.45 -10.09 10.40
N ILE A 173 1.84 -8.90 10.35
CA ILE A 173 2.46 -7.66 10.84
C ILE A 173 2.87 -7.78 12.31
N GLU A 174 1.96 -8.17 13.19
CA GLU A 174 2.24 -8.31 14.64
C GLU A 174 3.32 -9.35 14.92
N ILE A 175 3.34 -10.45 14.15
CA ILE A 175 4.35 -11.50 14.28
C ILE A 175 5.73 -10.94 13.95
N ILE A 176 5.83 -10.16 12.87
CA ILE A 176 7.09 -9.55 12.44
C ILE A 176 7.52 -8.46 13.42
N GLU A 177 6.64 -7.51 13.78
CA GLU A 177 6.93 -6.45 14.76
C GLU A 177 7.42 -7.03 16.10
N ALA A 178 6.78 -8.12 16.58
CA ALA A 178 7.17 -8.78 17.81
C ALA A 178 8.58 -9.40 17.75
N LYS A 179 9.05 -9.82 16.57
CA LYS A 179 10.38 -10.42 16.37
C LYS A 179 11.46 -9.37 16.12
N ILE A 180 11.22 -8.40 15.24
CA ILE A 180 12.23 -7.39 14.84
C ILE A 180 12.27 -6.17 15.76
N LYS A 181 11.24 -5.99 16.61
CA LYS A 181 11.10 -4.85 17.54
C LYS A 181 11.12 -3.47 16.88
N LYS A 182 10.66 -3.40 15.62
CA LYS A 182 10.54 -2.19 14.80
C LYS A 182 9.15 -2.11 14.17
N PRO A 183 8.66 -0.91 13.82
CA PRO A 183 7.42 -0.77 13.08
C PRO A 183 7.47 -1.51 11.74
N VAL A 184 6.37 -2.16 11.39
CA VAL A 184 6.18 -2.78 10.08
C VAL A 184 5.02 -2.07 9.39
N ILE A 185 5.31 -1.47 8.25
CA ILE A 185 4.33 -0.79 7.41
C ILE A 185 4.04 -1.68 6.20
N THR A 186 2.78 -1.98 5.94
CA THR A 186 2.40 -2.69 4.70
C THR A 186 1.52 -1.82 3.82
N ALA A 187 1.59 -2.01 2.50
CA ALA A 187 0.83 -1.22 1.54
C ALA A 187 -0.69 -1.22 1.82
N VAL A 188 -1.27 -2.39 2.14
CA VAL A 188 -2.72 -2.53 2.43
C VAL A 188 -3.09 -1.90 3.77
N GLN A 189 -2.29 -2.13 4.81
CA GLN A 189 -2.50 -1.55 6.15
C GLN A 189 -2.40 -0.02 6.10
N ALA A 190 -1.39 0.51 5.43
CA ALA A 190 -1.18 1.95 5.33
C ALA A 190 -2.29 2.63 4.53
N LEU A 191 -2.70 2.06 3.39
CA LEU A 191 -3.83 2.55 2.61
C LEU A 191 -5.10 2.62 3.46
N PHE A 192 -5.37 1.55 4.22
CA PHE A 192 -6.55 1.50 5.08
C PHE A 192 -6.46 2.52 6.22
N TRP A 193 -5.31 2.62 6.89
CA TRP A 193 -5.05 3.61 7.94
C TRP A 193 -5.28 5.04 7.43
N GLN A 194 -4.67 5.43 6.31
CA GLN A 194 -4.81 6.78 5.77
C GLN A 194 -6.25 7.04 5.30
N SER A 195 -6.91 6.05 4.70
CA SER A 195 -8.32 6.18 4.28
C SER A 195 -9.25 6.40 5.46
N LEU A 196 -9.06 5.68 6.59
CA LEU A 196 -9.83 5.92 7.81
C LEU A 196 -9.65 7.36 8.32
N ARG A 197 -8.40 7.84 8.35
CA ARG A 197 -8.10 9.21 8.81
C ARG A 197 -8.69 10.28 7.91
N LEU A 198 -8.62 10.11 6.60
CA LEU A 198 -9.25 11.01 5.63
C LEU A 198 -10.78 10.99 5.75
N ALA A 199 -11.39 9.86 6.12
CA ALA A 199 -12.81 9.73 6.40
C ALA A 199 -13.24 10.27 7.78
N GLY A 200 -12.30 10.80 8.58
CA GLY A 200 -12.56 11.29 9.94
C GLY A 200 -12.67 10.21 11.01
N TYR A 201 -12.40 8.95 10.68
CA TYR A 201 -12.33 7.86 11.66
C TYR A 201 -10.95 7.85 12.33
N ASN A 202 -10.88 8.27 13.60
CA ASN A 202 -9.62 8.43 14.34
C ASN A 202 -9.38 7.40 15.45
N LYS A 203 -10.31 6.47 15.66
CA LYS A 203 -10.15 5.43 16.68
C LYS A 203 -9.03 4.43 16.27
N PRO A 204 -8.31 3.85 17.24
CA PRO A 204 -7.37 2.76 16.99
C PRO A 204 -8.04 1.50 16.43
N VAL A 205 -7.32 0.74 15.60
CA VAL A 205 -7.73 -0.59 15.12
C VAL A 205 -6.67 -1.61 15.54
N PRO A 206 -6.94 -2.46 16.57
CA PRO A 206 -5.95 -3.41 17.08
C PRO A 206 -5.77 -4.62 16.16
N GLY A 207 -4.66 -5.34 16.33
CA GLY A 207 -4.40 -6.63 15.66
C GLY A 207 -3.74 -6.54 14.28
N TYR A 208 -3.43 -5.33 13.81
CA TYR A 208 -2.89 -5.07 12.47
C TYR A 208 -1.66 -4.16 12.50
N GLY A 209 -0.80 -4.34 13.50
CA GLY A 209 0.47 -3.62 13.67
C GLY A 209 0.35 -2.27 14.37
N SER A 210 1.52 -1.69 14.64
CA SER A 210 1.66 -0.43 15.35
C SER A 210 0.98 0.75 14.66
N LEU A 211 1.00 0.83 13.33
CA LEU A 211 0.43 1.95 12.57
C LEU A 211 -1.08 2.14 12.82
N LEU A 212 -1.86 1.06 12.76
CA LEU A 212 -3.31 1.12 12.93
C LEU A 212 -3.74 1.36 14.39
N ARG A 213 -2.83 1.15 15.36
CA ARG A 213 -3.04 1.50 16.77
C ARG A 213 -2.87 2.98 17.08
N LEU A 214 -2.25 3.75 16.18
CA LEU A 214 -2.04 5.18 16.42
C LEU A 214 -3.37 5.92 16.38
N SER A 215 -3.78 6.54 17.48
CA SER A 215 -4.77 7.61 17.43
C SER A 215 -4.13 8.84 16.77
N GLN A 216 -4.94 9.62 16.05
CA GLN A 216 -4.55 11.01 15.76
C GLN A 216 -4.61 11.84 17.03
#